data_AF-A0A6V8PWW9-F1
#
_entry.id   AF-A0A6V8PWW9-F1
#
_cell.length_a   1.000
_cell.length_b   1.000
_cell.length_c   1.000
_cell.angle_alpha   90.00
_cell.angle_beta   90.00
_cell.angle_gamma   90.00
#
_symmetry.space_group_name_H-M   'P 1'
#
loop_
_entity.id
_entity.type
_entity.pdbx_description
1 polymer ?
#
loop_
_entity_poly.entity_id
_entity_poly.type
_entity_poly.pdbx_seq_one_letter_code
_entity_poly.pdbx_strand_id
1 'polypeptide(L)'
;MPIIKPISSLRNKAREIATICHEQDEPVYLTTNGQGDLVVMSIEHYERLKAHGELFEKLGVAQAQSAAGERGITHAQMMRRLRKRLHEK
;
A
#
# COMPACT_ATOMS: atom_id res chain seq x y z
N MET A 1 18.09 7.07 -4.74
CA MET A 1 17.74 7.58 -6.09
C MET A 1 17.03 6.46 -6.83
N PRO A 2 15.93 6.73 -7.55
CA PRO A 2 15.18 5.68 -8.22
C PRO A 2 16.03 4.96 -9.26
N ILE A 3 15.94 3.64 -9.29
CA ILE A 3 16.63 2.84 -10.30
C ILE A 3 15.83 2.92 -11.60
N ILE A 4 16.47 3.39 -12.66
CA ILE A 4 15.86 3.58 -13.98
C ILE A 4 16.50 2.60 -14.97
N LYS A 5 15.68 1.87 -15.74
CA LYS A 5 16.12 0.93 -16.77
C LYS A 5 15.28 1.12 -18.05
N PRO A 6 15.81 0.86 -19.25
CA PRO A 6 14.98 0.85 -20.45
C PRO A 6 14.01 -0.33 -20.43
N ILE A 7 12.78 -0.15 -20.93
CA ILE A 7 11.74 -1.18 -20.95
C ILE A 7 12.19 -2.46 -21.66
N SER A 8 13.07 -2.33 -22.66
CA SER A 8 13.67 -3.44 -23.40
C SER A 8 14.49 -4.38 -22.51
N SER A 9 14.94 -3.92 -21.33
CA SER A 9 15.65 -4.74 -20.34
C SER A 9 14.81 -5.90 -19.82
N LEU A 10 13.48 -5.77 -19.80
CA LEU A 10 12.59 -6.84 -19.34
C LEU A 10 12.79 -8.14 -20.15
N ARG A 11 13.14 -8.05 -21.43
CA ARG A 11 13.33 -9.23 -22.29
C ARG A 11 14.41 -10.18 -21.75
N ASN A 12 15.52 -9.63 -21.27
CA ASN A 12 16.73 -10.40 -20.95
C ASN A 12 17.15 -10.30 -19.47
N LYS A 13 16.64 -9.30 -18.73
CA LYS A 13 17.07 -8.95 -17.37
C LYS A 13 15.92 -8.93 -16.36
N ALA A 14 14.78 -9.55 -16.66
CA ALA A 14 13.64 -9.60 -15.74
C ALA A 14 14.01 -10.15 -14.35
N ARG A 15 14.87 -11.18 -14.28
CA ARG A 15 15.32 -11.73 -12.99
C ARG A 15 16.16 -10.75 -12.18
N GLU A 16 17.09 -10.04 -12.82
CA GLU A 16 17.90 -8.99 -12.17
C GLU A 16 16.98 -7.88 -11.63
N ILE A 17 16.01 -7.43 -12.43
CA ILE A 17 15.03 -6.42 -12.02
C ILE A 17 14.20 -6.92 -10.84
N ALA A 18 13.71 -8.16 -10.87
CA ALA A 18 12.97 -8.75 -9.76
C ALA A 18 13.81 -8.81 -8.48
N THR A 19 15.07 -9.27 -8.57
CA THR A 19 16.00 -9.27 -7.43
C THR A 19 16.17 -7.87 -6.84
N ILE A 20 16.38 -6.85 -7.66
CA ILE A 20 16.48 -5.46 -7.21
C ILE A 20 15.20 -5.05 -6.44
N CYS A 21 14.02 -5.33 -6.99
CA CYS A 21 12.75 -4.99 -6.34
C CYS A 21 12.57 -5.68 -4.98
N HIS A 22 13.02 -6.94 -4.84
CA HIS A 22 12.91 -7.68 -3.58
C HIS A 22 13.97 -7.25 -2.55
N GLU A 23 15.22 -7.07 -2.97
CA GLU A 23 16.33 -6.76 -2.05
C GLU A 23 16.31 -5.32 -1.56
N GLN A 24 16.00 -4.38 -2.43
CA GLN A 24 15.96 -2.96 -2.06
C GLN A 24 14.60 -2.55 -1.49
N ASP A 25 13.58 -3.41 -1.66
CA ASP A 25 12.20 -3.09 -1.31
C ASP A 25 11.76 -1.72 -1.85
N GLU A 26 12.16 -1.45 -3.10
CA GLU A 26 11.91 -0.21 -3.83
C GLU A 26 11.51 -0.51 -5.29
N PRO A 27 10.69 0.34 -5.92
CA PRO A 27 10.31 0.17 -7.31
C PRO A 27 11.45 0.50 -8.29
N VAL A 28 11.48 -0.23 -9.41
CA VAL A 28 12.30 0.07 -10.58
C VAL A 28 11.45 0.77 -11.64
N TYR A 29 11.92 1.91 -12.11
CA TYR A 29 11.27 2.71 -13.14
C TYR A 29 11.77 2.29 -14.52
N LEU A 30 10.83 2.08 -15.44
CA LEU A 30 11.11 1.71 -16.82
C LEU A 30 10.87 2.87 -17.76
N THR A 31 11.79 3.07 -18.70
CA THR A 31 11.69 4.12 -19.71
C THR A 31 11.59 3.56 -21.12
N THR A 32 10.82 4.24 -21.96
CA THR A 32 10.77 4.03 -23.42
C THR A 32 11.25 5.30 -24.11
N ASN A 33 12.31 5.21 -24.90
CA ASN A 33 12.94 6.37 -25.58
C ASN A 33 13.27 7.54 -24.62
N GLY A 34 13.75 7.21 -23.41
CA GLY A 34 14.11 8.19 -22.38
C GLY A 34 12.93 8.80 -21.61
N GLN A 35 11.70 8.47 -21.97
CA GLN A 35 10.48 8.88 -21.26
C GLN A 35 10.05 7.80 -20.26
N GLY A 36 9.58 8.21 -19.09
CA GLY A 36 9.00 7.29 -18.10
C GLY A 36 7.76 6.59 -18.67
N ASP A 37 7.65 5.28 -18.45
CA ASP A 37 6.61 4.45 -19.04
C ASP A 37 5.92 3.57 -17.98
N LEU A 38 6.70 2.71 -17.32
CA LEU A 38 6.18 1.74 -16.34
C LEU A 38 6.97 1.77 -15.03
N VAL A 39 6.37 1.21 -13.99
CA VAL A 39 7.03 0.93 -12.71
C VAL A 39 6.86 -0.55 -12.39
N VAL A 40 7.95 -1.21 -12.01
CA VAL A 40 7.97 -2.60 -11.58
C VAL A 40 8.37 -2.65 -10.11
N MET A 41 7.66 -3.44 -9.32
CA MET A 41 7.93 -3.63 -7.89
C MET A 41 7.60 -5.08 -7.50
N SER A 42 8.07 -5.52 -6.34
CA SER A 42 7.65 -6.80 -5.77
C SER A 42 6.18 -6.75 -5.37
N ILE A 43 5.55 -7.93 -5.29
CA ILE A 43 4.15 -8.03 -4.85
C ILE A 43 4.01 -7.53 -3.41
N GLU A 44 4.97 -7.88 -2.56
CA GLU A 44 5.00 -7.48 -1.15
C GLU A 44 5.08 -5.95 -1.00
N HIS A 45 5.93 -5.29 -1.81
CA HIS A 45 6.03 -3.84 -1.81
C HIS A 45 4.72 -3.19 -2.24
N TYR A 46 4.11 -3.70 -3.31
CA TYR A 46 2.83 -3.20 -3.82
C TYR A 46 1.71 -3.32 -2.78
N GLU A 47 1.57 -4.49 -2.15
CA GLU A 47 0.52 -4.71 -1.14
C GLU A 47 0.72 -3.82 0.09
N ARG A 48 1.97 -3.58 0.52
CA ARG A 48 2.24 -2.64 1.62
C ARG A 48 1.91 -1.20 1.24
N LEU A 49 2.26 -0.77 0.03
CA LEU A 49 1.91 0.57 -0.47
C LEU A 49 0.38 0.77 -0.50
N LYS A 50 -0.35 -0.24 -0.99
CA LYS A 50 -1.81 -0.24 -0.98
C LYS A 50 -2.38 -0.18 0.44
N ALA A 51 -1.88 -1.02 1.35
CA ALA A 51 -2.30 -1.03 2.75
C ALA A 51 -2.06 0.32 3.46
N HIS A 52 -0.94 1.00 3.16
CA HIS A 52 -0.68 2.35 3.65
C HIS A 52 -1.70 3.36 3.13
N GLY A 53 -2.08 3.28 1.84
CA GLY A 53 -3.14 4.11 1.27
C GLY A 53 -4.47 3.94 2.00
N GLU A 54 -4.92 2.69 2.17
CA GLU A 54 -6.14 2.37 2.91
C GLU A 54 -6.09 2.83 4.38
N LEU A 55 -4.93 2.74 5.02
CA LEU A 55 -4.73 3.22 6.38
C LEU A 55 -4.88 4.74 6.45
N PHE A 56 -4.24 5.49 5.54
CA PHE A 56 -4.32 6.95 5.53
C PHE A 56 -5.74 7.45 5.23
N GLU A 57 -6.48 6.77 4.36
CA GLU A 57 -7.89 7.08 4.14
C GLU A 57 -8.71 6.94 5.43
N LYS A 58 -8.58 5.81 6.13
CA LYS A 58 -9.28 5.57 7.41
C LYS A 58 -8.89 6.58 8.49
N LEU A 59 -7.60 6.95 8.55
CA LEU A 59 -7.12 7.98 9.46
C LEU A 59 -7.70 9.35 9.12
N GLY A 60 -7.78 9.70 7.84
CA GLY A 60 -8.39 10.96 7.39
C GLY A 60 -9.86 11.07 7.79
N VAL A 61 -10.63 9.99 7.64
CA VAL A 61 -12.02 9.92 8.11
C VAL A 61 -12.10 10.11 9.63
N ALA A 62 -11.28 9.38 10.39
CA ALA A 62 -11.27 9.49 11.86
C ALA A 62 -10.86 10.88 12.35
N GLN A 63 -9.90 11.53 11.68
CA GLN A 63 -9.50 12.90 11.98
C GLN A 63 -10.63 13.89 11.71
N ALA A 64 -11.34 13.76 10.59
CA ALA A 64 -12.48 14.62 10.28
C ALA A 64 -13.62 14.47 11.30
N GLN A 65 -13.95 13.23 11.70
CA GLN A 65 -14.93 12.94 12.76
C GLN A 65 -14.52 13.56 14.09
N SER A 66 -13.26 13.40 14.49
CA SER A 66 -12.73 13.99 15.71
C SER A 66 -12.78 15.52 15.68
N ALA A 67 -12.47 16.15 14.53
CA ALA A 67 -12.55 17.60 14.36
C ALA A 67 -13.98 18.12 14.41
N ALA A 68 -14.96 17.32 13.96
CA ALA A 68 -16.39 17.60 14.10
C ALA A 68 -16.92 17.36 15.53
N GLY A 69 -16.08 16.90 16.46
CA GLY A 69 -16.45 16.65 17.86
C GLY A 69 -17.09 15.28 18.11
N GLU A 70 -17.10 14.38 17.13
CA GLU A 70 -17.55 13.01 17.35
C GLU A 70 -16.61 12.29 18.33
N ARG A 71 -17.20 11.55 19.28
CA ARG A 71 -16.45 10.74 20.23
C ARG A 71 -16.46 9.29 19.78
N GLY A 72 -15.26 8.72 19.63
CA GLY A 72 -15.09 7.29 19.45
C GLY A 72 -15.60 6.48 20.65
N ILE A 73 -15.66 5.16 20.48
CA ILE A 73 -15.98 4.23 21.56
C ILE A 73 -14.73 3.53 22.07
N THR A 74 -14.73 3.11 23.33
CA THR A 74 -13.62 2.35 23.88
C THR A 74 -13.61 0.92 23.33
N HIS A 75 -12.44 0.28 23.38
CA HIS A 75 -12.29 -1.13 23.03
C HIS A 75 -13.31 -2.03 23.76
N ALA A 76 -13.52 -1.82 25.06
CA ALA A 76 -14.50 -2.60 25.84
C ALA A 76 -15.94 -2.42 25.33
N GLN A 77 -16.33 -1.19 24.99
CA GLN A 77 -17.65 -0.91 24.41
C GLN A 77 -17.82 -1.57 23.04
N MET A 78 -16.77 -1.54 22.19
CA MET A 78 -16.76 -2.19 20.89
C MET A 78 -16.91 -3.72 21.01
N MET A 79 -16.10 -4.36 21.87
CA MET A 79 -16.18 -5.81 22.09
C MET A 79 -17.54 -6.25 22.63
N ARG A 80 -18.15 -5.45 23.52
CA ARG A 80 -19.53 -5.70 24.00
C ARG A 80 -20.54 -5.66 22.85
N ARG A 81 -20.44 -4.69 21.94
CA ARG A 81 -21.33 -4.58 20.76
C ARG A 81 -21.17 -5.78 19.82
N LEU A 82 -19.93 -6.18 19.52
CA LEU A 82 -19.65 -7.33 18.65
C LEU A 82 -20.24 -8.63 19.21
N ARG A 83 -20.02 -8.90 20.50
CA ARG A 83 -20.58 -10.10 21.17
C ARG A 83 -22.09 -10.10 21.13
N LYS A 84 -22.75 -8.95 21.31
CA LYS A 84 -24.22 -8.87 21.25
C LYS A 84 -24.76 -9.28 19.87
N ARG A 85 -24.14 -8.81 18.79
CA ARG A 85 -24.53 -9.15 17.40
C ARG A 85 -24.38 -10.64 17.07
N LEU A 86 -23.47 -11.35 17.73
CA LEU A 86 -23.27 -12.79 17.53
C LEU A 86 -24.34 -13.64 18.22
N HIS A 87 -24.95 -13.16 19.31
CA HIS A 87 -25.98 -13.89 20.07
C HIS A 87 -27.42 -13.48 19.71
N GLU A 88 -27.59 -12.44 18.89
CA GLU A 88 -28.88 -12.02 18.31
C GLU A 88 -29.19 -12.73 16.98
N LYS A 89 -28.34 -13.66 16.55
CA LYS A 89 -28.55 -14.58 15.43
C LYS A 89 -28.71 -16.00 15.95
#